data_AF-A0A413G2R2-F1
#
_entry.id   AF-A0A413G2R2-F1
#
_cell.length_a   1.000
_cell.length_b   1.000
_cell.length_c   1.000
_cell.angle_alpha   90.00
_cell.angle_beta   90.00
_cell.angle_gamma   90.00
#
_symmetry.space_group_name_H-M   'P 1'
#
loop_
_entity.id
_entity.type
_entity.pdbx_description
1 polymer ?
#
loop_
_entity_poly.entity_id
_entity_poly.type
_entity_poly.pdbx_seq_one_letter_code
_entity_poly.pdbx_strand_id
1 'polypeptide(L)' 'MRSELLEMIQRENADFLSNLKREPFRKRVLEQLYHSDLQRYGLAEWEYALSYLTDEPLSFTGYPEIREFLHNYQ' A
#
# COMPACT_ATOMS: atom_id res chain seq x y z
N MET A 1 13.64 9.10 -1.34
CA MET A 1 12.71 8.81 -2.46
C MET A 1 11.30 9.11 -1.98
N ARG A 2 10.47 9.68 -2.86
CA ARG A 2 9.07 10.01 -2.58
C ARG A 2 8.25 9.04 -3.42
N SER A 3 7.43 8.21 -2.77
CA SER A 3 6.58 7.23 -3.47
C SER A 3 5.29 7.91 -3.91
N GLU A 4 4.99 7.86 -5.20
CA GLU A 4 3.75 8.43 -5.75
C GLU A 4 2.53 7.66 -5.26
N LEU A 5 2.69 6.37 -5.00
CA LEU A 5 1.67 5.51 -4.38
C LEU A 5 1.30 6.02 -2.98
N LEU A 6 2.27 6.28 -2.10
CA LEU A 6 1.97 6.84 -0.76
C LEU A 6 1.37 8.24 -0.83
N GLU A 7 1.81 9.08 -1.76
CA GLU A 7 1.19 10.40 -1.96
C GLU A 7 -0.26 10.28 -2.41
N MET A 8 -0.57 9.35 -3.32
CA MET A 8 -1.93 9.07 -3.76
C MET A 8 -2.79 8.59 -2.59
N ILE A 9 -2.31 7.62 -1.82
CA ILE A 9 -3.02 7.10 -0.63
C ILE A 9 -3.32 8.24 0.35
N GLN A 10 -2.35 9.12 0.61
CA GLN A 10 -2.53 10.25 1.52
C GLN A 10 -3.58 11.24 1.00
N ARG A 11 -3.55 11.56 -0.30
CA ARG A 11 -4.53 12.47 -0.93
C ARG A 11 -5.94 11.89 -0.89
N GLU A 12 -6.10 10.59 -1.14
CA GLU A 12 -7.41 9.94 -1.22
C GLU A 12 -8.05 9.66 0.15
N ASN A 13 -7.24 9.58 1.21
CA ASN A 13 -7.75 9.33 2.57
C ASN A 13 -7.80 10.60 3.44
N ALA A 14 -7.29 11.74 2.96
CA ALA A 14 -7.25 13.02 3.67
C ALA A 14 -6.66 12.93 5.10
N ASP A 15 -5.78 11.95 5.33
CA ASP A 15 -5.21 11.59 6.62
C ASP A 15 -3.70 11.88 6.67
N PHE A 16 -3.17 12.01 7.88
CA PHE A 16 -1.71 12.00 8.07
C PHE A 16 -1.17 10.60 7.79
N LEU A 17 0.01 10.48 7.16
CA LEU A 17 0.63 9.17 6.87
C LEU A 17 0.77 8.29 8.12
N SER A 18 1.01 8.89 9.29
CA SER A 18 1.07 8.18 10.58
C SER A 18 -0.28 7.58 11.03
N ASN A 19 -1.40 8.15 10.61
CA ASN A 19 -2.74 7.62 10.90
C ASN A 19 -3.04 6.39 10.06
N LEU A 20 -2.51 6.33 8.82
CA LEU A 20 -2.72 5.22 7.90
C LEU A 20 -2.19 3.88 8.44
N LYS A 21 -1.24 3.91 9.37
CA LYS A 21 -0.71 2.70 10.02
C LYS A 21 -1.65 2.11 11.08
N ARG A 22 -2.67 2.84 11.53
CA ARG A 22 -3.59 2.40 12.59
C ARG A 22 -4.76 1.61 12.01
N GLU A 23 -5.16 0.52 12.66
CA GLU A 23 -6.49 -0.08 12.46
C GLU A 23 -7.53 0.94 12.94
N PRO A 24 -8.50 1.42 12.13
CA PRO A 24 -9.04 0.79 10.91
C PRO A 24 -8.56 1.40 9.57
N PHE A 25 -7.80 2.50 9.62
CA PHE A 25 -7.35 3.22 8.42
C PHE A 25 -6.49 2.34 7.52
N ARG A 26 -5.58 1.57 8.11
CA ARG A 26 -4.72 0.63 7.38
C ARG A 26 -5.53 -0.35 6.54
N LYS A 27 -6.53 -1.00 7.15
CA LYS A 27 -7.39 -1.96 6.48
C LYS A 27 -8.12 -1.33 5.28
N ARG A 28 -8.71 -0.14 5.47
CA ARG A 28 -9.37 0.60 4.39
C ARG A 28 -8.41 0.93 3.24
N VAL A 29 -7.19 1.35 3.55
CA VAL A 29 -6.17 1.64 2.53
C VAL A 29 -5.78 0.38 1.76
N LEU A 30 -5.53 -0.73 2.45
CA LEU A 30 -5.18 -1.99 1.81
C LEU A 30 -6.31 -2.51 0.90
N GLU A 31 -7.57 -2.34 1.31
CA GLU A 31 -8.74 -2.65 0.49
C GLU A 31 -8.82 -1.76 -0.76
N GLN A 32 -8.57 -0.46 -0.64
CA GLN A 32 -8.49 0.44 -1.80
C GLN A 32 -7.37 0.01 -2.77
N LEU A 33 -6.20 -0.34 -2.23
CA LEU A 33 -5.06 -0.79 -3.01
C LEU A 33 -5.34 -2.10 -3.75
N TYR A 34 -6.08 -3.02 -3.14
CA TYR A 34 -6.52 -4.27 -3.77
C TYR A 34 -7.33 -4.03 -5.06
N HIS A 35 -8.13 -2.96 -5.09
CA HIS A 35 -8.94 -2.57 -6.25
C HIS A 35 -8.21 -1.65 -7.25
N SER A 36 -6.99 -1.21 -6.94
CA SER A 36 -6.21 -0.33 -7.80
C SER A 36 -5.47 -1.08 -8.92
N ASP A 37 -5.10 -0.36 -9.98
CA ASP A 37 -4.26 -0.94 -11.04
C ASP A 37 -2.81 -1.03 -10.58
N LEU A 38 -2.35 -2.27 -10.36
CA LEU A 38 -0.97 -2.56 -9.92
C LEU A 38 0.08 -2.04 -10.90
N GLN A 39 -0.21 -2.02 -12.22
CA GLN A 39 0.76 -1.62 -13.25
C GLN A 39 0.99 -0.11 -13.29
N ARG A 40 0.17 0.67 -12.57
CA ARG A 40 0.31 2.12 -12.49
C ARG A 40 1.56 2.56 -11.72
N TYR A 41 2.05 1.71 -10.81
CA TYR A 41 3.18 2.00 -9.94
C TYR A 41 4.26 0.93 -10.07
N GLY A 42 5.52 1.33 -9.88
CA GLY A 42 6.64 0.39 -9.93
C GLY A 42 6.64 -0.60 -8.76
N LEU A 43 7.28 -1.76 -8.94
CA LEU A 43 7.42 -2.78 -7.88
C LEU A 43 8.04 -2.20 -6.59
N ALA A 44 9.10 -1.40 -6.72
CA ALA A 44 9.75 -0.75 -5.58
C ALA A 44 8.84 0.24 -4.84
N GLU A 45 7.88 0.86 -5.53
CA GLU A 45 6.91 1.75 -4.88
C GLU A 45 5.89 0.94 -4.07
N TRP A 46 5.44 -0.20 -4.59
CA TRP A 46 4.59 -1.13 -3.88
C TRP A 46 5.29 -1.69 -2.63
N GLU A 47 6.53 -2.16 -2.76
CA GLU A 47 7.34 -2.62 -1.64
C GLU A 47 7.45 -1.54 -0.56
N TYR A 48 7.79 -0.30 -0.96
CA TYR A 48 7.91 0.81 -0.03
C TYR A 48 6.59 1.18 0.65
N ALA A 49 5.50 1.29 -0.12
CA ALA A 49 4.20 1.70 0.41
C ALA A 49 3.60 0.64 1.34
N LEU A 50 3.63 -0.63 0.95
CA LEU A 50 3.10 -1.72 1.77
C LEU A 50 3.96 -1.92 3.02
N SER A 51 5.29 -1.88 2.90
CA SER A 51 6.18 -1.95 4.06
C SER A 51 5.92 -0.80 5.05
N TYR A 52 5.66 0.40 4.52
CA TYR A 52 5.31 1.54 5.36
C TYR A 52 4.00 1.34 6.11
N LEU A 53 2.96 0.83 5.42
CA LEU A 53 1.62 0.65 5.99
C LEU A 53 1.58 -0.47 7.04
N THR A 54 2.27 -1.57 6.81
CA THR A 54 2.27 -2.72 7.74
C THR A 54 3.34 -2.65 8.81
N ASP A 55 4.33 -1.76 8.65
CA ASP A 55 5.53 -1.68 9.50
C ASP A 55 6.39 -2.95 9.42
N GLU A 56 6.32 -3.66 8.29
CA GLU A 56 7.07 -4.89 8.01
C GLU A 56 8.00 -4.67 6.80
N PRO A 57 9.21 -5.26 6.79
CA PRO A 57 10.08 -5.21 5.62
C PRO A 57 9.59 -6.20 4.55
N LEU A 58 8.82 -5.71 3.59
CA LEU A 58 8.28 -6.52 2.49
C LEU A 58 9.19 -6.42 1.26
N SER A 59 9.37 -7.54 0.58
CA SER A 59 9.93 -7.56 -0.78
C SER A 59 9.08 -8.49 -1.64
N PHE A 60 8.91 -8.10 -2.90
CA PHE A 60 8.08 -8.80 -3.86
C PHE A 60 8.91 -9.10 -5.11
N THR A 61 8.79 -10.29 -5.66
CA THR A 61 9.43 -10.66 -6.93
C THR A 61 8.59 -10.25 -8.14
N GLY A 62 7.32 -9.89 -7.93
CA GLY A 62 6.43 -9.37 -8.96
C GLY A 62 5.03 -9.02 -8.45
N TYR A 63 4.22 -8.44 -9.34
CA TYR A 63 2.83 -8.05 -9.06
C TYR A 63 1.89 -9.18 -8.59
N PRO A 64 2.07 -10.46 -8.97
CA PRO A 64 1.25 -11.54 -8.41
C PRO A 64 1.36 -11.66 -6.88
N GLU A 65 2.56 -11.53 -6.32
CA GLU A 65 2.77 -11.60 -4.86
C GLU A 65 2.14 -10.41 -4.13
N ILE A 66 2.19 -9.21 -4.73
CA ILE A 66 1.50 -8.02 -4.20
C ILE A 66 -0.02 -8.26 -4.14
N ARG A 67 -0.59 -8.87 -5.18
CA ARG A 67 -2.03 -9.17 -5.22
C ARG A 67 -2.42 -10.20 -4.15
N GLU A 68 -1.60 -11.23 -3.96
CA GLU A 68 -1.81 -12.23 -2.91
C GLU A 68 -1.71 -11.60 -1.52
N PHE A 69 -0.70 -10.75 -1.30
CA PHE A 69 -0.55 -9.99 -0.06
C PHE A 69 -1.80 -9.17 0.24
N LEU A 70 -2.26 -8.35 -0.71
CA LEU A 70 -3.46 -7.52 -0.55
C LEU A 70 -4.73 -8.35 -0.33
N HIS A 71 -4.82 -9.54 -0.94
CA HIS A 71 -5.95 -10.45 -0.74
C HIS A 71 -6.01 -11.02 0.68
N ASN A 72 -4.86 -11.34 1.29
CA ASN A 72 -4.78 -11.89 2.64
C ASN A 72 -5.13 -10.87 3.75
N TYR A 73 -5.16 -9.57 3.41
CA TYR A 73 -5.49 -8.48 4.35
C TYR A 73 -6.96 -8.01 4.27
N GLN A 74 -7.82 -8.72 3.52
CA GLN A 74 -9.26 -8.46 3.43
C GLN A 74 -10.02 -8.81 4.72
#